data_AF-A0A8J3IYW0-F1
#
_entry.id   AF-A0A8J3IYW0-F1
#
_cell.length_a   1.000
_cell.length_b   1.000
_cell.length_c   1.000
_cell.angle_alpha   90.00
_cell.angle_beta   90.00
_cell.angle_gamma   90.00
#
_symmetry.space_group_name_H-M   'P 1'
#
loop_
_entity.id
_entity.type
_entity.pdbx_description
1 polymer ?
#
loop_
_entity_poly.entity_id
_entity_poly.type
_entity_poly.pdbx_seq_one_letter_code
_entity_poly.pdbx_strand_id
1 'polypeptide(L)'
;MKQDLDSTKYQGGHAKQPPVEQLELLEEAKISELLPGIADQRFEASGVVARDGWFYVIFDNSTNIGCIKDGLRATEGNHLIEQNQGAAAGYEDIAYDPITNRFYLLIEVLPHFGNLVAKVEEYDEQFRYISSGWLDFPLDHPNKGLEGLTCIHQAGQTYLLGICEGNKCRGGAAGRKPGGGRIQIFRKDQDRWDHMGTMKLPKSLWFEDYSCLAVVDDRIAVVSQASSAAWIGRFSPSSWEVVDEGSVYRFPLDDKGKVLYCNIEGISRVDAARFVVVSDKAKVKEQSKRCCAKEMSIHVFKTPRHRENQ
;
A
#
# COMPACT_ATOMS: atom_id res chain seq x y z
N MET A 1 -49.77 -30.37 -23.66
CA MET A 1 -48.66 -30.28 -24.64
C MET A 1 -48.29 -28.82 -24.80
N LYS A 2 -47.28 -28.36 -24.07
CA LYS A 2 -46.66 -27.04 -24.24
C LYS A 2 -45.49 -27.26 -25.22
N GLN A 3 -45.47 -26.50 -26.31
CA GLN A 3 -44.34 -26.49 -27.24
C GLN A 3 -43.29 -25.51 -26.73
N ASP A 4 -42.05 -26.02 -26.71
CA ASP A 4 -40.83 -25.39 -26.25
C ASP A 4 -40.45 -24.17 -27.09
N LEU A 5 -40.13 -23.07 -26.40
CA LEU A 5 -39.45 -21.92 -26.97
C LEU A 5 -37.94 -22.16 -26.87
N ASP A 6 -37.35 -22.29 -28.04
CA ASP A 6 -35.93 -22.50 -28.31
C ASP A 6 -35.07 -21.39 -27.68
N SER A 7 -34.12 -21.82 -26.86
CA SER A 7 -33.20 -21.00 -26.08
C SER A 7 -31.84 -20.99 -26.77
N THR A 8 -31.74 -20.25 -27.87
CA THR A 8 -30.46 -20.03 -28.55
C THR A 8 -30.31 -18.57 -28.97
N LYS A 9 -29.66 -17.78 -28.10
CA LYS A 9 -28.80 -16.63 -28.44
C LYS A 9 -28.36 -15.91 -27.16
N TYR A 10 -27.15 -16.23 -26.68
CA TYR A 10 -26.19 -15.34 -26.01
C TYR A 10 -24.99 -16.19 -25.59
N GLN A 11 -24.20 -16.67 -26.55
CA GLN A 11 -22.83 -17.09 -26.32
C GLN A 11 -21.92 -16.00 -26.87
N GLY A 12 -21.79 -14.92 -26.11
CA GLY A 12 -20.67 -14.00 -26.28
C GLY A 12 -19.43 -14.69 -25.75
N GLY A 13 -18.50 -15.03 -26.65
CA GLY A 13 -17.22 -15.62 -26.30
C GLY A 13 -16.45 -14.69 -25.38
N HIS A 14 -16.37 -15.04 -24.09
CA HIS A 14 -15.31 -14.54 -23.24
C HIS A 14 -14.00 -15.11 -23.79
N ALA A 15 -13.24 -14.28 -24.51
CA ALA A 15 -11.82 -14.53 -24.65
C ALA A 15 -11.27 -14.79 -23.24
N LYS A 16 -10.70 -15.99 -23.00
CA LYS A 16 -10.06 -16.31 -21.72
C LYS A 16 -9.05 -15.20 -21.46
N GLN A 17 -9.26 -14.43 -20.39
CA GLN A 17 -8.23 -13.50 -19.93
C GLN A 17 -6.94 -14.31 -19.74
N PRO A 18 -5.79 -13.79 -20.19
CA PRO A 18 -4.52 -14.46 -19.95
C PRO A 18 -4.36 -14.74 -18.45
N PRO A 19 -3.77 -15.89 -18.07
CA PRO A 19 -3.56 -16.21 -16.67
C PRO A 19 -2.74 -15.09 -16.02
N VAL A 20 -3.28 -14.54 -14.93
CA VAL A 20 -2.59 -13.50 -14.14
C VAL A 20 -1.36 -14.14 -13.49
N GLU A 21 -0.20 -13.56 -13.71
CA GLU A 21 1.05 -14.06 -13.14
C GLU A 21 1.06 -13.90 -11.61
N GLN A 22 1.78 -14.79 -10.91
CA GLN A 22 1.96 -14.71 -9.46
C GLN A 22 3.33 -14.11 -9.13
N LEU A 23 3.39 -13.30 -8.07
CA LEU A 23 4.63 -12.88 -7.46
C LEU A 23 5.37 -14.09 -6.87
N GLU A 24 6.69 -14.10 -6.98
CA GLU A 24 7.58 -15.08 -6.36
C GLU A 24 7.90 -14.62 -4.93
N LEU A 25 7.56 -15.42 -3.92
CA LEU A 25 8.02 -15.18 -2.55
C LEU A 25 9.51 -15.52 -2.47
N LEU A 26 10.33 -14.58 -2.01
CA LEU A 26 11.75 -14.80 -1.75
C LEU A 26 12.02 -15.08 -0.27
N GLU A 27 11.49 -14.21 0.60
CA GLU A 27 11.72 -14.24 2.04
C GLU A 27 10.46 -13.80 2.78
N GLU A 28 10.20 -14.37 3.95
CA GLU A 28 9.08 -14.02 4.83
C GLU A 28 9.50 -14.29 6.28
N ALA A 29 9.06 -13.42 7.20
CA ALA A 29 9.20 -13.65 8.63
C ALA A 29 8.07 -12.96 9.42
N LYS A 30 7.81 -13.43 10.63
CA LYS A 30 6.97 -12.70 11.59
C LYS A 30 7.76 -11.53 12.14
N ILE A 31 7.15 -10.34 12.19
CA ILE A 31 7.84 -9.14 12.67
C ILE A 31 8.30 -9.32 14.14
N SER A 32 7.50 -10.01 14.95
CA SER A 32 7.83 -10.36 16.33
C SER A 32 9.05 -11.30 16.47
N GLU A 33 9.45 -12.01 15.41
CA GLU A 33 10.67 -12.84 15.41
C GLU A 33 11.91 -12.04 15.01
N LEU A 34 11.74 -10.85 14.43
CA LEU A 34 12.83 -10.03 13.90
C LEU A 34 13.24 -8.90 14.85
N LEU A 35 12.29 -8.30 15.55
CA LEU A 35 12.52 -7.13 16.39
C LEU A 35 12.77 -7.53 17.86
N PRO A 36 13.71 -6.86 18.55
CA PRO A 36 13.89 -7.04 19.99
C PRO A 36 12.67 -6.48 20.73
N GLY A 37 12.04 -7.28 21.59
CA GLY A 37 10.81 -6.89 22.27
C GLY A 37 10.11 -8.07 22.94
N ILE A 38 9.15 -7.77 23.83
CA ILE A 38 8.52 -8.72 24.75
C ILE A 38 7.74 -9.78 23.97
N ALA A 39 7.96 -11.06 24.29
CA ALA A 39 7.08 -12.15 23.86
C ALA A 39 5.63 -11.76 24.18
N ASP A 40 4.75 -11.76 23.17
CA ASP A 40 3.33 -11.32 23.19
C ASP A 40 3.03 -9.89 22.72
N GLN A 41 4.03 -9.07 22.36
CA GLN A 41 3.76 -7.79 21.70
C GLN A 41 3.26 -8.00 20.26
N ARG A 42 2.10 -7.42 19.94
CA ARG A 42 1.50 -7.48 18.60
C ARG A 42 2.01 -6.31 17.77
N PHE A 43 2.54 -6.61 16.60
CA PHE A 43 2.99 -5.63 15.61
C PHE A 43 2.03 -5.68 14.42
N GLU A 44 0.99 -4.83 14.48
CA GLU A 44 -0.03 -4.68 13.44
C GLU A 44 0.54 -3.71 12.37
N ALA A 45 1.29 -4.27 11.42
CA ALA A 45 2.09 -3.50 10.47
C ALA A 45 1.23 -2.89 9.36
N SER A 46 1.33 -1.57 9.19
CA SER A 46 0.54 -0.82 8.21
C SER A 46 1.39 -0.38 7.02
N GLY A 47 2.49 0.35 7.25
CA GLY A 47 3.38 0.87 6.22
C GLY A 47 4.81 0.33 6.26
N VAL A 48 5.52 0.39 5.12
CA VAL A 48 6.94 0.03 5.04
C VAL A 48 7.70 0.88 4.02
N VAL A 49 8.94 1.25 4.32
CA VAL A 49 9.91 1.82 3.37
C VAL A 49 11.20 1.01 3.36
N ALA A 50 11.69 0.67 2.16
CA ALA A 50 13.02 0.11 1.95
C ALA A 50 14.05 1.23 1.68
N ARG A 51 15.15 1.25 2.44
CA ARG A 51 16.25 2.21 2.27
C ARG A 51 17.54 1.67 2.85
N ASP A 52 18.64 1.80 2.12
CA ASP A 52 20.01 1.52 2.60
C ASP A 52 20.20 0.14 3.29
N GLY A 53 19.55 -0.90 2.76
CA GLY A 53 19.60 -2.27 3.31
C GLY A 53 18.77 -2.44 4.60
N TRP A 54 17.82 -1.55 4.83
CA TRP A 54 16.87 -1.59 5.93
C TRP A 54 15.43 -1.48 5.43
N PHE A 55 14.53 -2.09 6.19
CA PHE A 55 13.10 -1.91 6.12
C PHE A 55 12.65 -1.16 7.38
N TYR A 56 12.03 0.00 7.16
CA TYR A 56 11.42 0.81 8.20
C TYR A 56 9.92 0.55 8.18
N VAL A 57 9.41 -0.08 9.24
CA VAL A 57 8.03 -0.54 9.35
C VAL A 57 7.32 0.28 10.41
N ILE A 58 6.15 0.82 10.09
CA ILE A 58 5.26 1.46 11.05
C ILE A 58 4.10 0.52 11.41
N PHE A 59 3.46 0.78 12.54
CA PHE A 59 2.37 -0.04 13.06
C PHE A 59 1.14 0.83 13.35
N ASP A 60 -0.06 0.32 13.11
CA ASP A 60 -1.30 1.03 13.43
C ASP A 60 -1.53 1.08 14.96
N ASN A 61 -1.04 0.06 15.68
CA ASN A 61 -1.26 -0.17 17.09
C ASN A 61 -0.11 0.30 18.00
N SER A 62 0.94 0.90 17.42
CA SER A 62 2.12 1.39 18.13
C SER A 62 2.72 2.61 17.43
N THR A 63 3.23 3.57 18.20
CA THR A 63 3.98 4.70 17.65
C THR A 63 5.43 4.34 17.27
N ASN A 64 5.90 3.16 17.67
CA ASN A 64 7.26 2.74 17.41
C ASN A 64 7.50 2.45 15.93
N ILE A 65 8.75 2.59 15.49
CA ILE A 65 9.17 2.27 14.14
C ILE A 65 10.11 1.08 14.19
N GLY A 66 9.73 -0.02 13.53
CA GLY A 66 10.55 -1.20 13.40
C GLY A 66 11.65 -0.98 12.36
N CYS A 67 12.90 -1.14 12.77
CA CYS A 67 14.06 -1.12 11.88
C CYS A 67 14.56 -2.55 11.69
N ILE A 68 14.37 -3.10 10.49
CA ILE A 68 14.63 -4.50 10.18
C ILE A 68 15.65 -4.58 9.04
N LYS A 69 16.69 -5.41 9.16
CA LYS A 69 17.61 -5.68 8.06
C LYS A 69 16.92 -6.39 6.88
N ASP A 70 17.30 -6.01 5.67
CA ASP A 70 16.67 -6.46 4.42
C ASP A 70 16.67 -7.98 4.17
N GLY A 71 17.56 -8.74 4.81
CA GLY A 71 17.62 -10.20 4.76
C GLY A 71 16.70 -10.93 5.74
N LEU A 72 15.71 -10.25 6.34
CA LEU A 72 14.64 -10.80 7.20
C LEU A 72 15.10 -11.85 8.23
N ARG A 73 16.20 -11.56 8.93
CA ARG A 73 16.75 -12.38 10.01
C ARG A 73 16.81 -11.59 11.30
N ALA A 74 16.64 -12.27 12.43
CA ALA A 74 16.96 -11.70 13.73
C ALA A 74 18.46 -11.36 13.79
N THR A 75 18.79 -10.09 13.98
CA THR A 75 20.16 -9.61 14.13
C THR A 75 20.23 -8.58 15.24
N GLU A 76 21.41 -8.38 15.83
CA GLU A 76 21.65 -7.31 16.82
C GLU A 76 21.40 -5.90 16.25
N GLY A 77 21.38 -5.75 14.92
CA GLY A 77 21.07 -4.48 14.28
C GLY A 77 19.57 -4.17 14.24
N ASN A 78 18.69 -5.16 14.34
CA ASN A 78 17.25 -4.90 14.34
C ASN A 78 16.85 -4.22 15.65
N HIS A 79 16.04 -3.18 15.58
CA HIS A 79 15.64 -2.41 16.76
C HIS A 79 14.33 -1.67 16.54
N LEU A 80 13.73 -1.22 17.63
CA LEU A 80 12.60 -0.29 17.61
C LEU A 80 13.13 1.13 17.86
N ILE A 81 12.65 2.09 17.07
CA ILE A 81 12.78 3.51 17.39
C ILE A 81 11.51 3.92 18.12
N GLU A 82 11.65 4.30 19.38
CA GLU A 82 10.53 4.80 20.18
C GLU A 82 10.18 6.23 19.79
N GLN A 83 8.93 6.47 19.39
CA GLN A 83 8.42 7.80 19.12
C GLN A 83 7.71 8.35 20.34
N ASN A 84 8.33 9.36 20.94
CA ASN A 84 7.84 10.07 22.13
C ASN A 84 7.20 11.43 21.79
N GLN A 85 7.22 11.83 20.52
CA GLN A 85 6.64 13.07 20.00
C GLN A 85 5.86 12.74 18.72
N GLY A 86 4.80 13.50 18.44
CA GLY A 86 3.89 13.22 17.33
C GLY A 86 2.55 12.64 17.78
N ALA A 87 1.84 11.98 16.86
CA ALA A 87 0.57 11.33 17.14
C ALA A 87 0.73 10.15 18.13
N ALA A 88 -0.32 9.88 18.92
CA ALA A 88 -0.27 8.91 20.01
C ALA A 88 -0.41 7.43 19.57
N ALA A 89 -0.87 7.17 18.33
CA ALA A 89 -0.96 5.88 17.62
C ALA A 89 -1.65 6.10 16.25
N GLY A 90 -1.75 5.06 15.42
CA GLY A 90 -2.58 5.06 14.20
C GLY A 90 -1.90 5.67 12.97
N TYR A 91 -0.66 5.26 12.69
CA TYR A 91 -0.05 5.56 11.40
C TYR A 91 -0.45 4.51 10.37
N GLU A 92 -0.83 4.97 9.17
CA GLU A 92 -1.25 4.08 8.07
C GLU A 92 -0.13 3.79 7.09
N ASP A 93 0.69 4.78 6.77
CA ASP A 93 1.83 4.54 5.89
C ASP A 93 3.02 5.45 6.17
N ILE A 94 4.14 5.11 5.56
CA ILE A 94 5.41 5.83 5.65
C ILE A 94 5.96 6.08 4.25
N ALA A 95 6.36 7.33 3.98
CA ALA A 95 7.08 7.72 2.78
C ALA A 95 8.45 8.29 3.12
N TYR A 96 9.41 8.15 2.22
CA TYR A 96 10.75 8.72 2.36
C TYR A 96 11.08 9.65 1.20
N ASP A 97 11.64 10.80 1.54
CA ASP A 97 12.17 11.79 0.62
C ASP A 97 13.71 11.68 0.56
N PRO A 98 14.28 11.18 -0.56
CA PRO A 98 15.72 11.04 -0.71
C PRO A 98 16.46 12.37 -0.93
N ILE A 99 15.77 13.44 -1.31
CA ILE A 99 16.39 14.75 -1.55
C ILE A 99 16.58 15.51 -0.24
N THR A 100 15.57 15.47 0.64
CA THR A 100 15.61 16.20 1.91
C THR A 100 15.97 15.34 3.11
N ASN A 101 16.12 14.02 2.92
CA ASN A 101 16.33 13.03 3.98
C ASN A 101 15.24 13.11 5.07
N ARG A 102 13.99 13.14 4.62
CA ARG A 102 12.81 13.24 5.49
C ARG A 102 11.94 12.01 5.37
N PHE A 103 11.32 11.63 6.47
CA PHE A 103 10.24 10.66 6.50
C PHE A 103 8.91 11.37 6.72
N TYR A 104 7.87 10.86 6.06
CA TYR A 104 6.49 11.34 6.21
C TYR A 104 5.63 10.18 6.68
N LEU A 105 5.05 10.29 7.87
CA LEU A 105 4.16 9.29 8.44
C LEU A 105 2.71 9.76 8.25
N LEU A 106 1.89 8.94 7.61
CA LEU A 106 0.50 9.22 7.29
C LEU A 106 -0.40 8.87 8.48
N ILE A 107 -1.31 9.79 8.80
CA ILE A 107 -2.45 9.56 9.67
C ILE A 107 -3.70 9.55 8.78
N GLU A 108 -4.41 8.42 8.75
CA GLU A 108 -5.49 8.08 7.80
C GLU A 108 -6.46 9.25 7.59
N VAL A 109 -6.99 9.73 8.72
CA VAL A 109 -8.08 10.69 8.77
C VAL A 109 -8.22 11.28 10.17
N LEU A 110 -8.37 12.60 10.24
CA LEU A 110 -8.70 13.32 11.47
C LEU A 110 -9.76 14.41 11.20
N PRO A 111 -10.60 14.75 12.19
CA PRO A 111 -11.47 15.92 12.09
C PRO A 111 -10.66 17.22 12.02
N HIS A 112 -10.94 18.06 11.02
CA HIS A 112 -10.33 19.38 10.82
C HIS A 112 -11.35 20.39 10.29
N PHE A 113 -11.66 21.42 11.08
CA PHE A 113 -12.66 22.47 10.76
C PHE A 113 -13.99 21.93 10.19
N GLY A 114 -14.52 20.85 10.77
CA GLY A 114 -15.79 20.25 10.35
C GLY A 114 -15.70 19.29 9.14
N ASN A 115 -14.50 19.11 8.57
CA ASN A 115 -14.21 18.11 7.55
C ASN A 115 -13.41 16.96 8.13
N LEU A 116 -13.36 15.85 7.40
CA LEU A 116 -12.43 14.75 7.64
C LEU A 116 -11.27 14.92 6.66
N VAL A 117 -10.04 14.94 7.17
CA VAL A 117 -8.85 15.26 6.37
C VAL A 117 -7.68 14.40 6.87
N ALA A 118 -6.88 13.87 5.94
CA ALA A 118 -5.65 13.15 6.28
C ALA A 118 -4.57 14.14 6.75
N LYS A 119 -3.61 13.64 7.54
CA LYS A 119 -2.50 14.45 8.06
C LYS A 119 -1.20 13.68 7.88
N VAL A 120 -0.10 14.39 7.67
CA VAL A 120 1.24 13.80 7.69
C VAL A 120 2.09 14.43 8.77
N GLU A 121 2.92 13.63 9.40
CA GLU A 121 3.98 14.08 10.30
C GLU A 121 5.33 13.92 9.61
N GLU A 122 6.17 14.93 9.72
CA GLU A 122 7.49 14.99 9.11
C GLU A 122 8.55 14.71 10.16
N TYR A 123 9.46 13.80 9.83
CA TYR A 123 10.58 13.38 10.65
C TYR A 123 11.90 13.52 9.87
N ASP A 124 13.01 13.70 10.58
CA ASP A 124 14.34 13.64 9.95
C ASP A 124 14.86 12.22 9.75
N GLU A 125 16.05 12.08 9.20
CA GLU A 125 16.70 10.77 8.97
C GLU A 125 16.99 9.96 10.25
N GLN A 126 16.96 10.59 11.43
CA GLN A 126 17.04 9.90 12.72
C GLN A 126 15.66 9.68 13.35
N PHE A 127 14.59 9.90 12.59
CA PHE A 127 13.21 9.85 13.06
C PHE A 127 12.93 10.78 14.25
N ARG A 128 13.55 11.97 14.28
CA ARG A 128 13.14 13.05 15.19
C ARG A 128 12.02 13.85 14.54
N TYR A 129 10.95 14.07 15.30
CA TYR A 129 9.81 14.88 14.87
C TYR A 129 10.26 16.30 14.46
N ILE A 130 9.72 16.79 13.34
CA ILE A 130 9.99 18.14 12.81
C ILE A 130 8.71 18.96 12.80
N SER A 131 7.69 18.46 12.11
CA SER A 131 6.48 19.21 11.84
C SER A 131 5.31 18.28 11.51
N SER A 132 4.15 18.84 11.25
CA SER A 132 3.02 18.11 10.70
C SER A 132 2.21 19.02 9.81
N GLY A 133 1.57 18.48 8.78
CA GLY A 133 0.77 19.23 7.82
C GLY A 133 -0.47 18.47 7.37
N TRP A 134 -1.54 19.22 7.10
CA TRP A 134 -2.79 18.67 6.58
C TRP A 134 -2.68 18.43 5.08
N LEU A 135 -3.21 17.29 4.61
CA LEU A 135 -3.35 16.98 3.19
C LEU A 135 -4.69 17.54 2.72
N ASP A 136 -4.70 18.59 1.88
CA ASP A 136 -5.90 19.38 1.58
C ASP A 136 -6.94 18.71 0.67
N PHE A 137 -7.45 17.57 1.12
CA PHE A 137 -8.44 16.77 0.42
C PHE A 137 -9.50 16.29 1.42
N PRO A 138 -10.76 16.72 1.29
CA PRO A 138 -11.82 16.27 2.17
C PRO A 138 -12.17 14.80 1.89
N LEU A 139 -12.16 14.00 2.96
CA LEU A 139 -12.57 12.61 2.97
C LEU A 139 -14.06 12.50 3.31
N ASP A 140 -14.75 11.51 2.73
CA ASP A 140 -16.20 11.43 2.85
C ASP A 140 -16.69 10.58 4.04
N HIS A 141 -15.84 9.75 4.63
CA HIS A 141 -16.17 8.86 5.77
C HIS A 141 -15.02 8.79 6.80
N PRO A 142 -15.33 8.53 8.09
CA PRO A 142 -14.35 8.51 9.18
C PRO A 142 -13.50 7.24 9.27
N ASN A 143 -13.84 6.18 8.53
CA ASN A 143 -13.13 4.89 8.56
C ASN A 143 -12.62 4.51 7.14
N LYS A 144 -12.42 5.52 6.29
CA LYS A 144 -12.03 5.41 4.88
C LYS A 144 -11.25 6.66 4.49
N GLY A 145 -9.95 6.63 4.64
CA GLY A 145 -9.07 7.74 4.30
C GLY A 145 -8.09 7.42 3.19
N LEU A 146 -6.91 8.02 3.33
CA LEU A 146 -5.75 7.64 2.53
C LEU A 146 -5.05 6.50 3.27
N GLU A 147 -4.76 5.42 2.56
CA GLU A 147 -4.17 4.21 3.15
C GLU A 147 -2.67 4.15 2.90
N GLY A 148 -2.25 4.59 1.71
CA GLY A 148 -0.86 4.57 1.30
C GLY A 148 -0.34 5.95 0.93
N LEU A 149 0.96 6.14 1.12
CA LEU A 149 1.68 7.37 0.88
C LEU A 149 3.02 7.08 0.20
N THR A 150 3.33 7.82 -0.86
CA THR A 150 4.70 7.87 -1.40
C THR A 150 5.12 9.31 -1.64
N CYS A 151 6.41 9.57 -1.54
CA CYS A 151 7.00 10.88 -1.81
C CYS A 151 7.73 10.85 -3.16
N ILE A 152 7.54 11.89 -3.97
CA ILE A 152 8.33 12.07 -5.20
C ILE A 152 8.83 13.50 -5.33
N HIS A 153 9.96 13.65 -6.01
CA HIS A 153 10.52 14.95 -6.37
C HIS A 153 10.36 15.20 -7.85
N GLN A 154 9.81 16.36 -8.19
CA GLN A 154 9.63 16.74 -9.57
C GLN A 154 9.79 18.24 -9.75
N ALA A 155 10.61 18.64 -10.72
CA ALA A 155 10.86 20.05 -11.05
C ALA A 155 11.24 20.91 -9.83
N GLY A 156 12.02 20.34 -8.90
CA GLY A 156 12.47 21.01 -7.67
C GLY A 156 11.40 21.15 -6.59
N GLN A 157 10.28 20.42 -6.70
CA GLN A 157 9.19 20.43 -5.73
C GLN A 157 8.97 19.02 -5.16
N THR A 158 8.68 18.96 -3.86
CA THR A 158 8.26 17.74 -3.17
C THR A 158 6.77 17.54 -3.33
N TYR A 159 6.38 16.34 -3.74
CA TYR A 159 5.00 15.90 -3.81
C TYR A 159 4.76 14.67 -2.94
N LEU A 160 3.61 14.63 -2.29
CA LEU A 160 3.07 13.41 -1.69
C LEU A 160 1.93 12.88 -2.56
N LEU A 161 1.95 11.58 -2.80
CA LEU A 161 0.92 10.86 -3.53
C LEU A 161 0.24 9.92 -2.54
N GLY A 162 -1.03 10.20 -2.24
CA GLY A 162 -1.84 9.40 -1.31
C GLY A 162 -2.87 8.56 -2.05
N ILE A 163 -2.92 7.25 -1.83
CA ILE A 163 -3.96 6.39 -2.42
C ILE A 163 -5.18 6.29 -1.50
N CYS A 164 -6.37 6.45 -2.07
CA CYS A 164 -7.61 6.25 -1.33
C CYS A 164 -7.92 4.76 -1.18
N GLU A 165 -8.39 4.32 -0.01
CA GLU A 165 -8.78 2.91 0.19
C GLU A 165 -9.86 2.48 -0.79
N GLY A 166 -10.95 3.25 -0.83
CA GLY A 166 -12.12 2.95 -1.61
C GLY A 166 -11.99 3.46 -3.04
N ASN A 167 -12.57 2.71 -3.98
CA ASN A 167 -12.69 3.16 -5.35
C ASN A 167 -13.41 4.52 -5.42
N LYS A 168 -12.88 5.41 -6.26
CA LYS A 168 -13.33 6.81 -6.41
C LYS A 168 -13.25 7.64 -5.13
N CYS A 169 -12.42 7.23 -4.15
CA CYS A 169 -12.33 7.83 -2.81
C CYS A 169 -13.69 7.90 -2.12
N ARG A 170 -14.47 6.83 -2.26
CA ARG A 170 -15.75 6.67 -1.58
C ARG A 170 -15.61 5.62 -0.51
N GLY A 171 -16.24 5.83 0.63
CA GLY A 171 -16.32 4.77 1.62
C GLY A 171 -17.50 3.80 1.45
N GLY A 172 -17.56 2.81 2.34
CA GLY A 172 -18.64 1.81 2.41
C GLY A 172 -18.80 0.95 1.16
N ALA A 173 -20.03 0.50 0.90
CA ALA A 173 -20.34 -0.37 -0.24
C ALA A 173 -20.04 0.29 -1.61
N ALA A 174 -20.08 1.62 -1.68
CA ALA A 174 -19.76 2.36 -2.90
C ALA A 174 -18.26 2.28 -3.24
N GLY A 175 -17.39 2.40 -2.22
CA GLY A 175 -15.94 2.24 -2.34
C GLY A 175 -15.49 0.84 -2.70
N ARG A 176 -16.20 -0.16 -2.19
CA ARG A 176 -15.93 -1.58 -2.47
C ARG A 176 -16.36 -2.05 -3.86
N LYS A 177 -17.02 -1.19 -4.65
CA LYS A 177 -17.36 -1.55 -6.04
C LYS A 177 -16.06 -1.57 -6.85
N PRO A 178 -15.64 -2.72 -7.41
CA PRO A 178 -14.32 -2.83 -8.02
C PRO A 178 -14.06 -1.84 -9.15
N GLY A 179 -12.83 -1.33 -9.16
CA GLY A 179 -12.29 -0.44 -10.18
C GLY A 179 -12.59 1.05 -9.98
N GLY A 180 -11.69 1.87 -10.51
CA GLY A 180 -11.74 3.32 -10.32
C GLY A 180 -10.92 3.82 -9.14
N GLY A 181 -9.77 3.19 -8.85
CA GLY A 181 -8.79 3.70 -7.90
C GLY A 181 -8.32 5.11 -8.21
N ARG A 182 -7.90 5.80 -7.16
CA ARG A 182 -7.55 7.22 -7.16
C ARG A 182 -6.34 7.45 -6.28
N ILE A 183 -5.40 8.22 -6.82
CA ILE A 183 -4.25 8.72 -6.09
C ILE A 183 -4.37 10.24 -6.09
N GLN A 184 -4.41 10.82 -4.90
CA GLN A 184 -4.43 12.26 -4.69
C GLN A 184 -3.00 12.79 -4.67
N ILE A 185 -2.76 13.90 -5.36
CA ILE A 185 -1.45 14.51 -5.48
C ILE A 185 -1.43 15.77 -4.65
N PHE A 186 -0.45 15.87 -3.76
CA PHE A 186 -0.27 17.01 -2.90
C PHE A 186 1.11 17.63 -3.08
N ARG A 187 1.20 18.95 -3.11
CA ARG A 187 2.46 19.70 -3.14
C ARG A 187 2.70 20.34 -1.79
N LYS A 188 3.93 20.29 -1.29
CA LYS A 188 4.30 20.97 -0.05
C LYS A 188 4.09 22.48 -0.19
N ASP A 189 3.34 23.09 0.73
CA ASP A 189 3.22 24.55 0.87
C ASP A 189 3.29 24.93 2.35
N GLN A 190 4.41 25.53 2.76
CA GLN A 190 4.67 25.92 4.15
C GLN A 190 4.38 24.77 5.15
N ASP A 191 3.28 24.90 5.89
CA ASP A 191 2.77 24.04 6.95
C ASP A 191 1.57 23.16 6.53
N ARG A 192 1.27 23.09 5.22
CA ARG A 192 0.21 22.27 4.62
C ARG A 192 0.67 21.62 3.32
N TRP A 193 -0.21 20.79 2.77
CA TRP A 193 0.01 20.09 1.52
C TRP A 193 -1.17 20.33 0.57
N ASP A 194 -0.97 21.25 -0.37
CA ASP A 194 -1.97 21.67 -1.34
C ASP A 194 -2.35 20.52 -2.27
N HIS A 195 -3.63 20.21 -2.37
CA HIS A 195 -4.12 19.25 -3.36
C HIS A 195 -4.04 19.83 -4.78
N MET A 196 -3.23 19.18 -5.62
CA MET A 196 -2.95 19.61 -6.99
C MET A 196 -3.81 18.90 -8.04
N GLY A 197 -4.34 17.72 -7.70
CA GLY A 197 -5.15 16.93 -8.61
C GLY A 197 -5.22 15.46 -8.23
N THR A 198 -5.87 14.69 -9.10
CA THR A 198 -6.14 13.28 -8.87
C THR A 198 -5.70 12.45 -10.07
N MET A 199 -4.77 11.52 -9.85
CA MET A 199 -4.42 10.49 -10.81
C MET A 199 -5.44 9.35 -10.74
N LYS A 200 -5.95 8.92 -11.90
CA LYS A 200 -6.91 7.81 -12.02
C LYS A 200 -6.17 6.55 -12.46
N LEU A 201 -6.34 5.47 -11.71
CA LEU A 201 -5.86 4.16 -12.13
C LEU A 201 -6.65 3.62 -13.34
N PRO A 202 -6.08 2.70 -14.14
CA PRO A 202 -6.74 2.16 -15.33
C PRO A 202 -8.15 1.63 -15.03
N LYS A 203 -9.08 1.84 -15.96
CA LYS A 203 -10.46 1.33 -15.81
C LYS A 203 -10.54 -0.19 -15.83
N SER A 204 -9.54 -0.84 -16.42
CA SER A 204 -9.36 -2.30 -16.46
C SER A 204 -8.93 -2.87 -15.11
N LEU A 205 -8.36 -2.05 -14.21
CA LEU A 205 -7.92 -2.48 -12.89
C LEU A 205 -9.13 -2.67 -11.96
N TRP A 206 -9.51 -3.93 -11.75
CA TRP A 206 -10.70 -4.34 -10.99
C TRP A 206 -10.38 -4.69 -9.53
N PHE A 207 -9.66 -3.81 -8.83
CA PHE A 207 -9.39 -3.98 -7.40
C PHE A 207 -10.57 -3.48 -6.55
N GLU A 208 -10.84 -4.16 -5.43
CA GLU A 208 -11.95 -3.85 -4.52
C GLU A 208 -11.61 -2.73 -3.52
N ASP A 209 -10.44 -2.79 -2.91
CA ASP A 209 -9.86 -1.81 -1.97
C ASP A 209 -8.35 -1.67 -2.22
N TYR A 210 -7.78 -0.50 -1.98
CA TYR A 210 -6.35 -0.25 -2.13
C TYR A 210 -5.74 -0.04 -0.76
N SER A 211 -4.54 -0.55 -0.53
CA SER A 211 -3.88 -0.39 0.77
C SER A 211 -2.60 0.44 0.69
N CYS A 212 -1.82 0.32 -0.38
CA CYS A 212 -0.57 1.07 -0.50
C CYS A 212 -0.14 1.28 -1.95
N LEU A 213 0.79 2.21 -2.14
CA LEU A 213 1.49 2.45 -3.40
C LEU A 213 2.99 2.69 -3.17
N ALA A 214 3.81 2.35 -4.16
CA ALA A 214 5.23 2.70 -4.19
C ALA A 214 5.60 3.27 -5.56
N VAL A 215 6.39 4.34 -5.59
CA VAL A 215 6.85 4.97 -6.83
C VAL A 215 8.37 5.04 -6.87
N VAL A 216 8.94 4.65 -8.01
CA VAL A 216 10.34 4.90 -8.35
C VAL A 216 10.37 5.35 -9.81
N ASP A 217 10.92 6.53 -10.05
CA ASP A 217 10.89 7.21 -11.35
C ASP A 217 9.45 7.34 -11.90
N ASP A 218 9.20 6.85 -13.10
CA ASP A 218 7.89 6.83 -13.76
C ASP A 218 7.08 5.55 -13.46
N ARG A 219 7.61 4.63 -12.65
CA ARG A 219 6.98 3.34 -12.35
C ARG A 219 6.26 3.39 -11.02
N ILE A 220 5.04 2.91 -11.02
CA ILE A 220 4.17 2.84 -9.86
C ILE A 220 3.75 1.39 -9.61
N ALA A 221 3.84 0.96 -8.36
CA ALA A 221 3.22 -0.26 -7.86
C ALA A 221 2.06 0.14 -6.93
N VAL A 222 0.93 -0.54 -7.04
CA VAL A 222 -0.26 -0.35 -6.20
C VAL A 222 -0.73 -1.70 -5.70
N VAL A 223 -1.00 -1.84 -4.41
CA VAL A 223 -1.51 -3.09 -3.83
C VAL A 223 -2.97 -2.95 -3.39
N SER A 224 -3.67 -4.09 -3.44
CA SER A 224 -5.04 -4.25 -2.97
C SER A 224 -5.12 -5.39 -1.97
N GLN A 225 -5.65 -5.07 -0.79
CA GLN A 225 -5.83 -5.98 0.32
C GLN A 225 -6.81 -7.11 -0.04
N ALA A 226 -8.08 -6.80 -0.31
CA ALA A 226 -9.12 -7.78 -0.62
C ALA A 226 -8.86 -8.52 -1.94
N SER A 227 -8.18 -7.88 -2.89
CA SER A 227 -7.83 -8.55 -4.16
C SER A 227 -6.61 -9.46 -4.02
N SER A 228 -5.81 -9.34 -2.95
CA SER A 228 -4.52 -10.03 -2.81
C SER A 228 -3.71 -9.94 -4.10
N ALA A 229 -3.49 -8.71 -4.56
CA ALA A 229 -2.84 -8.43 -5.83
C ALA A 229 -2.06 -7.11 -5.81
N ALA A 230 -1.05 -7.03 -6.67
CA ALA A 230 -0.32 -5.82 -7.00
C ALA A 230 -0.57 -5.47 -8.48
N TRP A 231 -0.72 -4.19 -8.79
CA TRP A 231 -0.66 -3.66 -10.13
C TRP A 231 0.62 -2.85 -10.29
N ILE A 232 1.33 -3.05 -11.40
CA ILE A 232 2.54 -2.31 -11.74
C ILE A 232 2.35 -1.68 -13.10
N GLY A 233 2.47 -0.35 -13.18
CA GLY A 233 2.35 0.39 -14.43
C GLY A 233 3.27 1.60 -14.47
N ARG A 234 3.00 2.50 -15.41
CA ARG A 234 3.70 3.79 -15.51
C ARG A 234 2.75 4.97 -15.46
N PHE A 235 3.27 6.09 -14.97
CA PHE A 235 2.60 7.38 -15.05
C PHE A 235 3.54 8.44 -15.63
N SER A 236 2.97 9.52 -16.14
CA SER A 236 3.70 10.72 -16.55
C SER A 236 3.74 11.66 -15.35
N PRO A 237 4.92 11.92 -14.74
CA PRO A 237 5.02 12.89 -13.66
C PRO A 237 4.56 14.28 -14.10
N SER A 238 4.82 14.67 -15.36
CA SER A 238 4.45 16.00 -15.86
C SER A 238 2.94 16.25 -15.95
N SER A 239 2.14 15.21 -16.19
CA SER A 239 0.69 15.34 -16.33
C SER A 239 -0.10 14.67 -15.22
N TRP A 240 0.56 13.91 -14.36
CA TRP A 240 -0.07 13.09 -13.31
C TRP A 240 -1.09 12.09 -13.84
N GLU A 241 -0.81 11.51 -15.00
CA GLU A 241 -1.67 10.54 -15.67
C GLU A 241 -0.98 9.19 -15.80
N VAL A 242 -1.72 8.11 -15.55
CA VAL A 242 -1.27 6.76 -15.89
C VAL A 242 -1.20 6.64 -17.42
N VAL A 243 -0.07 6.17 -17.94
CA VAL A 243 0.23 6.15 -19.39
C VAL A 243 0.14 4.77 -20.02
N ASP A 244 -0.13 3.73 -19.24
CA ASP A 244 -0.37 2.36 -19.74
C ASP A 244 -1.36 1.57 -18.87
N GLU A 245 -1.76 0.40 -19.37
CA GLU A 245 -2.64 -0.52 -18.63
C GLU A 245 -1.91 -1.26 -17.49
N GLY A 246 -0.58 -1.19 -17.47
CA GLY A 246 0.28 -1.93 -16.53
C GLY A 246 0.10 -3.45 -16.60
N SER A 247 0.47 -4.11 -15.51
CA SER A 247 0.36 -5.56 -15.32
C SER A 247 -0.10 -5.85 -13.90
N VAL A 248 -1.02 -6.81 -13.77
CA VAL A 248 -1.50 -7.29 -12.47
C VAL A 248 -0.74 -8.57 -12.12
N TYR A 249 -0.27 -8.63 -10.89
CA TYR A 249 0.36 -9.80 -10.29
C TYR A 249 -0.44 -10.22 -9.05
N ARG A 250 -0.75 -11.50 -8.90
CA ARG A 250 -1.36 -12.03 -7.68
C ARG A 250 -0.29 -12.34 -6.65
N PHE A 251 -0.58 -12.14 -5.37
CA PHE A 251 0.21 -12.81 -4.34
C PHE A 251 -0.03 -14.33 -4.41
N PRO A 252 0.93 -15.16 -3.91
CA PRO A 252 0.82 -16.60 -4.04
C PRO A 252 -0.48 -17.17 -3.47
N LEU A 253 -1.02 -18.17 -4.18
CA LEU A 253 -2.18 -18.93 -3.78
C LEU A 253 -1.76 -20.28 -3.19
N ASP A 254 -2.65 -20.92 -2.42
CA ASP A 254 -2.46 -22.32 -2.00
C ASP A 254 -2.63 -23.30 -3.17
N ASP A 255 -2.39 -24.58 -2.91
CA ASP A 255 -2.53 -25.69 -3.86
C ASP A 255 -3.95 -25.84 -4.44
N LYS A 256 -4.96 -25.23 -3.79
CA LYS A 256 -6.37 -25.21 -4.19
C LYS A 256 -6.79 -23.87 -4.80
N GLY A 257 -5.82 -22.99 -5.09
CA GLY A 257 -6.07 -21.66 -5.68
C GLY A 257 -6.75 -20.69 -4.71
N LYS A 258 -6.60 -20.85 -3.40
CA LYS A 258 -7.11 -19.91 -2.39
C LYS A 258 -6.04 -18.90 -1.99
N VAL A 259 -6.50 -17.69 -1.67
CA VAL A 259 -5.65 -16.59 -1.19
C VAL A 259 -4.93 -16.97 0.11
N LEU A 260 -3.60 -16.82 0.12
CA LEU A 260 -2.77 -16.95 1.32
C LEU A 260 -2.58 -15.61 2.06
N TYR A 261 -2.32 -14.53 1.31
CA TYR A 261 -2.00 -13.21 1.84
C TYR A 261 -3.23 -12.31 1.84
N CYS A 262 -3.92 -12.23 2.97
CA CYS A 262 -5.24 -11.63 3.05
C CYS A 262 -5.23 -10.14 3.44
N ASN A 263 -4.29 -9.73 4.28
CA ASN A 263 -4.24 -8.38 4.86
C ASN A 263 -2.94 -7.70 4.42
N ILE A 264 -2.71 -7.61 3.10
CA ILE A 264 -1.56 -6.88 2.58
C ILE A 264 -1.82 -5.39 2.75
N GLU A 265 -0.94 -4.71 3.48
CA GLU A 265 -1.02 -3.27 3.72
C GLU A 265 0.08 -2.53 2.93
N GLY A 266 1.23 -2.27 3.56
CA GLY A 266 2.32 -1.49 2.97
C GLY A 266 3.13 -2.22 1.90
N ILE A 267 3.62 -1.45 0.92
CA ILE A 267 4.58 -1.89 -0.11
C ILE A 267 5.70 -0.86 -0.29
N SER A 268 6.93 -1.34 -0.43
CA SER A 268 8.06 -0.52 -0.88
C SER A 268 8.91 -1.25 -1.90
N ARG A 269 9.58 -0.51 -2.77
CA ARG A 269 10.44 -1.07 -3.79
C ARG A 269 11.85 -1.29 -3.24
N VAL A 270 12.33 -2.53 -3.30
CA VAL A 270 13.71 -2.89 -2.93
C VAL A 270 14.64 -2.66 -4.11
N ASP A 271 14.22 -3.06 -5.31
CA ASP A 271 14.88 -2.77 -6.58
C ASP A 271 13.90 -2.89 -7.76
N ALA A 272 14.40 -2.92 -8.99
CA ALA A 272 13.58 -2.98 -10.20
C ALA A 272 12.55 -4.12 -10.23
N ALA A 273 12.86 -5.28 -9.62
CA ALA A 273 12.00 -6.46 -9.63
C ALA A 273 11.51 -6.90 -8.25
N ARG A 274 12.16 -6.45 -7.16
CA ARG A 274 11.82 -6.85 -5.80
C ARG A 274 11.06 -5.78 -5.03
N PHE A 275 10.11 -6.24 -4.23
CA PHE A 275 9.29 -5.42 -3.34
C PHE A 275 9.32 -6.00 -1.94
N VAL A 276 9.41 -5.13 -0.94
CA VAL A 276 9.07 -5.49 0.43
C VAL A 276 7.60 -5.15 0.66
N VAL A 277 6.90 -6.04 1.32
CA VAL A 277 5.47 -5.92 1.60
C VAL A 277 5.25 -6.30 3.05
N VAL A 278 4.36 -5.60 3.74
CA VAL A 278 3.92 -5.96 5.08
C VAL A 278 2.45 -6.37 5.08
N SER A 279 2.08 -7.11 6.11
CA SER A 279 0.71 -7.56 6.28
C SER A 279 0.25 -7.38 7.72
N ASP A 280 -0.95 -6.86 7.87
CA ASP A 280 -1.60 -6.66 9.15
C ASP A 280 -2.16 -7.99 9.71
N LYS A 281 -2.65 -7.92 10.95
CA LYS A 281 -3.30 -8.97 11.71
C LYS A 281 -4.62 -9.40 11.10
N ALA A 282 -4.81 -10.71 10.99
CA ALA A 282 -6.03 -11.29 10.48
C ALA A 282 -7.20 -11.12 11.46
N LYS A 283 -8.38 -10.89 10.90
CA LYS A 283 -9.65 -10.87 11.61
C LYS A 283 -10.08 -12.32 11.87
N VAL A 284 -9.56 -12.92 12.94
CA VAL A 284 -9.66 -14.37 13.26
C VAL A 284 -11.10 -14.95 13.24
N LYS A 285 -12.12 -14.12 13.48
CA LYS A 285 -13.54 -14.53 13.43
C LYS A 285 -14.13 -14.56 12.01
N GLU A 286 -13.52 -13.82 11.08
CA GLU A 286 -14.01 -13.61 9.72
C GLU A 286 -13.15 -14.33 8.68
N GLN A 287 -11.86 -14.50 8.99
CA GLN A 287 -10.86 -14.99 8.07
C GLN A 287 -10.38 -16.40 8.42
N SER A 288 -10.01 -17.14 7.38
CA SER A 288 -9.50 -18.51 7.52
C SER A 288 -8.12 -18.56 8.17
N LYS A 289 -7.77 -19.68 8.81
CA LYS A 289 -6.46 -19.91 9.45
C LYS A 289 -5.25 -19.65 8.54
N ARG A 290 -5.38 -19.81 7.22
CA ARG A 290 -4.32 -19.47 6.25
C ARG A 290 -3.96 -17.98 6.25
N CYS A 291 -4.94 -17.10 6.48
CA CYS A 291 -4.70 -15.66 6.63
C CYS A 291 -3.89 -15.39 7.90
N CYS A 292 -4.25 -16.02 9.03
CA CYS A 292 -3.50 -15.90 10.29
C CYS A 292 -2.04 -16.37 10.14
N ALA A 293 -1.79 -17.40 9.33
CA ALA A 293 -0.42 -17.85 9.07
C ALA A 293 0.45 -16.75 8.43
N LYS A 294 -0.17 -15.83 7.68
CA LYS A 294 0.52 -14.74 6.95
C LYS A 294 0.40 -13.37 7.61
N GLU A 295 -0.28 -13.25 8.74
CA GLU A 295 -0.55 -11.98 9.42
C GLU A 295 0.68 -11.41 10.16
N MET A 296 0.73 -10.10 10.43
CA MET A 296 1.80 -9.46 11.23
C MET A 296 3.22 -9.86 10.76
N SER A 297 3.39 -9.85 9.44
CA SER A 297 4.57 -10.38 8.76
C SER A 297 5.13 -9.35 7.79
N ILE A 298 6.41 -9.52 7.50
CA ILE A 298 7.14 -8.80 6.46
C ILE A 298 7.62 -9.81 5.42
N HIS A 299 7.53 -9.42 4.16
CA HIS A 299 7.70 -10.31 3.01
C HIS A 299 8.54 -9.62 1.96
N VAL A 300 9.42 -10.36 1.29
CA VAL A 300 10.09 -9.91 0.07
C VAL A 300 9.55 -10.72 -1.10
N PHE A 301 8.91 -10.04 -2.04
CA PHE A 301 8.39 -10.60 -3.27
C PHE A 301 9.20 -10.12 -4.47
N LYS A 302 9.10 -10.88 -5.54
CA LYS A 302 9.72 -10.54 -6.82
C LYS A 302 8.73 -10.75 -7.96
N THR A 303 8.75 -9.84 -8.93
CA THR A 303 8.01 -10.05 -10.17
C THR A 303 8.67 -11.16 -11.00
N PRO A 304 7.88 -12.07 -11.60
CA PRO A 304 8.41 -13.02 -12.56
C PRO A 304 9.09 -12.26 -13.71
N ARG A 305 10.19 -12.82 -14.23
CA ARG A 305 10.86 -12.24 -15.40
C ARG A 305 9.87 -12.28 -16.57
N HIS A 306 9.54 -11.13 -17.13
CA HIS A 306 8.90 -11.09 -18.44
C HIS A 306 9.78 -11.88 -19.41
N ARG A 307 9.22 -12.94 -20.02
CA ARG A 307 9.78 -13.46 -21.25
C ARG A 307 9.57 -12.37 -22.30
N GLU A 308 10.59 -11.56 -22.53
CA GLU A 308 10.66 -10.79 -23.77
C GLU A 308 10.67 -11.84 -24.89
N ASN A 309 9.58 -11.89 -25.66
CA ASN A 309 9.54 -12.71 -26.86
C ASN A 309 10.65 -12.19 -27.79
N GLN A 310 11.58 -13.08 -28.12
CA GLN A 310 12.56 -12.91 -29.19
C GLN A 310 11.88 -12.71 -30.54
#